data_AF-A0A498EZT0-F1
#
_entry.id   AF-A0A498EZT0-F1
#
_cell.length_a   1.000
_cell.length_b   1.000
_cell.length_c   1.000
_cell.angle_alpha   90.00
_cell.angle_beta   90.00
_cell.angle_gamma   90.00
#
_symmetry.space_group_name_H-M   'P 1'
#
loop_
_entity.id
_entity.type
_entity.pdbx_description
1 polymer ?
#
loop_
_entity_poly.entity_id
_entity_poly.type
_entity_poly.pdbx_seq_one_letter_code
_entity_poly.pdbx_strand_id
1 'polypeptide(L)'
;VDEIHSLAENKRGTHLSVSLERLEDLATSSPTRIGCSATVEPLDTVAEFLVGREDGEPRDYELVDTRFVRDFDVRLECPTDDLIRTPRSEVQSRFYDRLHDLVASHTNTLVFTNTRSGAERVLHNLREEFDDIDESNSGCHHGSLSKERRQEIESKLKAG
;
A
#
# COMPACT_ATOMS: atom_id res chain seq x y z
N VAL A 1 15.39 -7.35 4.50
CA VAL A 1 14.22 -7.73 3.70
C VAL A 1 13.07 -6.86 4.13
N ASP A 2 12.80 -5.84 3.34
CA ASP A 2 11.70 -4.91 3.63
C ASP A 2 10.37 -5.50 3.17
N GLU A 3 9.29 -5.17 3.87
CA GLU A 3 7.93 -5.69 3.68
C GLU A 3 7.83 -7.21 3.51
N ILE A 4 8.51 -7.94 4.39
CA ILE A 4 8.65 -9.41 4.29
C ILE A 4 7.31 -10.16 4.25
N HIS A 5 6.27 -9.62 4.88
CA HIS A 5 4.91 -10.15 4.88
C HIS A 5 4.33 -10.30 3.46
N SER A 6 4.67 -9.39 2.56
CA SER A 6 4.22 -9.41 1.16
C SER A 6 4.85 -10.55 0.35
N LEU A 7 5.90 -11.18 0.88
CA LEU A 7 6.62 -12.27 0.22
C LEU A 7 6.29 -13.63 0.84
N ALA A 8 6.06 -13.69 2.16
CA ALA A 8 5.87 -14.92 2.91
C ALA A 8 4.78 -15.84 2.33
N GLU A 9 3.71 -15.29 1.78
CA GLU A 9 2.55 -16.06 1.30
C GLU A 9 2.59 -16.41 -0.20
N ASN A 10 3.71 -16.20 -0.90
CA ASN A 10 3.75 -16.46 -2.34
C ASN A 10 5.08 -17.05 -2.85
N LYS A 11 5.07 -17.47 -4.13
CA LYS A 11 6.23 -18.07 -4.80
C LYS A 11 7.47 -17.17 -4.82
N ARG A 12 7.30 -15.85 -4.70
CA ARG A 12 8.44 -14.92 -4.59
C ARG A 12 9.12 -15.07 -3.23
N GLY A 13 8.37 -15.35 -2.15
CA GLY A 13 8.93 -15.72 -0.86
C GLY A 13 9.75 -16.99 -0.93
N THR A 14 9.24 -18.04 -1.59
CA THR A 14 10.01 -19.27 -1.82
C THR A 14 11.31 -18.97 -2.57
N HIS A 15 11.25 -18.17 -3.63
CA HIS A 15 12.44 -17.77 -4.37
C HIS A 15 13.43 -16.96 -3.52
N LEU A 16 12.94 -16.03 -2.70
CA LEU A 16 13.77 -15.26 -1.77
C LEU A 16 14.46 -16.17 -0.76
N SER A 17 13.73 -17.08 -0.11
CA SER A 17 14.26 -18.01 0.89
C SER A 17 15.42 -18.84 0.31
N VAL A 18 15.23 -19.45 -0.87
CA VAL A 18 16.31 -20.18 -1.56
C VAL A 18 17.48 -19.27 -1.94
N SER A 19 17.20 -18.02 -2.35
CA SER A 19 18.26 -17.06 -2.69
C SER A 19 19.08 -16.64 -1.47
N LEU A 20 18.46 -16.55 -0.29
CA LEU A 20 19.13 -16.22 0.97
C LEU A 20 20.00 -17.39 1.45
N GLU A 21 19.54 -18.64 1.37
CA GLU A 21 20.38 -19.80 1.70
C GLU A 21 21.55 -19.95 0.72
N ARG A 22 21.36 -19.65 -0.57
CA ARG A 22 22.49 -19.61 -1.50
C ARG A 22 23.49 -18.50 -1.18
N LEU A 23 23.03 -17.37 -0.64
CA LEU A 23 23.91 -16.30 -0.18
C LEU A 23 24.66 -16.73 1.09
N GLU A 24 24.00 -17.43 2.00
CA GLU A 24 24.58 -18.07 3.19
C GLU A 24 25.78 -18.93 2.81
N ASP A 25 25.60 -19.87 1.87
CA ASP A 25 26.64 -20.81 1.42
C ASP A 25 27.83 -20.12 0.75
N LEU A 26 27.62 -18.96 0.12
CA LEU A 26 28.64 -18.21 -0.59
C LEU A 26 29.39 -17.21 0.31
N ALA A 27 28.79 -16.83 1.43
CA ALA A 27 29.37 -15.86 2.34
C ALA A 27 30.46 -16.50 3.20
N THR A 28 31.51 -15.74 3.54
CA THR A 28 32.56 -16.22 4.46
C THR A 28 32.05 -16.38 5.90
N SER A 29 30.99 -15.66 6.24
CA SER A 29 30.31 -15.70 7.54
C SER A 29 28.81 -15.50 7.33
N SER A 30 27.99 -16.04 8.23
CA SER A 30 26.53 -15.89 8.17
C SER A 30 26.12 -14.42 8.11
N PRO A 31 25.41 -13.97 7.06
CA PRO A 31 24.93 -12.60 6.96
C PRO A 31 23.79 -12.34 7.96
N THR A 32 23.88 -11.23 8.70
CA THR A 32 22.76 -10.76 9.52
C THR A 32 21.56 -10.42 8.65
N ARG A 33 20.42 -11.06 8.91
CA ARG A 33 19.18 -10.84 8.18
C ARG A 33 18.25 -9.95 9.00
N ILE A 34 17.96 -8.75 8.49
CA ILE A 34 17.05 -7.80 9.13
C ILE A 34 15.75 -7.75 8.32
N GLY A 35 14.61 -7.97 8.99
CA GLY A 35 13.27 -7.94 8.39
C GLY A 35 12.45 -6.79 8.96
N CYS A 36 11.70 -6.11 8.09
CA CYS A 36 10.78 -5.06 8.51
C CYS A 36 9.40 -5.34 7.92
N SER A 37 8.34 -5.11 8.70
CA SER A 37 6.95 -5.13 8.22
C SER A 37 6.00 -4.48 9.22
N ALA A 38 4.94 -3.84 8.71
CA ALA A 38 3.94 -3.16 9.53
C ALA A 38 2.80 -4.07 10.04
N THR A 39 2.44 -5.12 9.30
CA THR A 39 1.25 -5.95 9.58
C THR A 39 1.60 -7.43 9.43
N VAL A 40 1.99 -8.07 10.54
CA VAL A 40 2.40 -9.49 10.54
C VAL A 40 1.81 -10.21 11.72
N GLU A 41 1.23 -11.38 11.45
CA GLU A 41 0.83 -12.36 12.43
C GLU A 41 0.85 -13.75 11.78
N PRO A 42 1.48 -14.79 12.37
CA PRO A 42 2.31 -14.76 13.58
C PRO A 42 3.73 -14.23 13.34
N LEU A 43 4.26 -13.44 14.29
CA LEU A 43 5.61 -12.85 14.18
C LEU A 43 6.71 -13.90 14.10
N ASP A 44 6.66 -14.93 14.95
CA ASP A 44 7.67 -15.99 15.00
C ASP A 44 7.80 -16.71 13.66
N THR A 45 6.67 -17.03 13.01
CA THR A 45 6.66 -17.71 11.72
C THR A 45 7.37 -16.91 10.62
N VAL A 46 7.17 -15.59 10.61
CA VAL A 46 7.84 -14.70 9.64
C VAL A 46 9.31 -14.49 9.98
N ALA A 47 9.66 -14.47 11.26
CA ALA A 47 11.05 -14.46 11.72
C ALA A 47 11.78 -15.73 11.25
N GLU A 48 11.22 -16.91 11.51
CA GLU A 48 11.77 -18.19 11.07
C GLU A 48 11.92 -18.28 9.55
N PHE A 49 10.92 -17.77 8.81
CA PHE A 49 11.00 -17.66 7.35
C PHE A 49 12.18 -16.79 6.88
N LEU A 50 12.48 -15.69 7.58
CA LEU A 50 13.58 -14.78 7.25
C LEU A 50 14.95 -15.41 7.55
N VAL A 51 15.13 -15.88 8.79
CA VAL A 51 16.42 -16.36 9.28
C VAL A 51 16.78 -17.73 8.71
N GLY A 52 15.79 -18.46 8.20
CA GLY A 52 15.97 -19.79 7.65
C GLY A 52 16.30 -20.79 8.74
N ARG A 53 16.84 -21.94 8.34
CA ARG A 53 17.11 -23.05 9.25
C ARG A 53 18.54 -23.56 9.11
N GLU A 54 19.11 -23.99 10.22
CA GLU A 54 20.39 -24.70 10.33
C GLU A 54 20.13 -26.02 11.06
N ASP A 55 20.58 -27.14 10.48
CA ASP A 55 20.37 -28.50 11.03
C ASP A 55 18.90 -28.86 11.36
N GLY A 56 17.96 -28.24 10.64
CA GLY A 56 16.51 -28.47 10.81
C GLY A 56 15.84 -27.52 11.80
N GLU A 57 16.60 -26.75 12.59
CA GLU A 57 16.10 -25.78 13.56
C GLU A 57 16.20 -24.35 13.02
N PRO A 58 15.31 -23.43 13.42
CA PRO A 58 15.44 -22.03 13.04
C PRO A 58 16.73 -21.42 13.60
N ARG A 59 17.40 -20.59 12.80
CA ARG A 59 18.56 -19.81 13.28
C ARG A 59 18.12 -18.80 14.34
N ASP A 60 19.04 -18.37 15.20
CA ASP A 60 18.76 -17.38 16.24
C ASP A 60 18.17 -16.09 15.66
N TYR A 61 17.11 -15.58 16.30
CA TYR A 61 16.47 -14.32 15.93
C TYR A 61 15.97 -13.56 17.16
N GLU A 62 15.81 -12.25 17.00
CA GLU A 62 15.18 -11.37 17.98
C GLU A 62 13.98 -10.68 17.34
N LEU A 63 12.85 -10.67 18.06
CA LEU A 63 11.65 -9.96 17.62
C LEU A 63 11.56 -8.60 18.31
N VAL A 64 11.59 -7.55 17.49
CA VAL A 64 11.35 -6.18 17.93
C VAL A 64 9.93 -5.80 17.55
N ASP A 65 8.98 -6.14 18.42
CA ASP A 65 7.58 -5.75 18.25
C ASP A 65 7.36 -4.32 18.75
N THR A 66 7.28 -3.39 17.81
CA THR A 66 6.97 -1.98 18.06
C THR A 66 5.57 -1.62 17.55
N ARG A 67 4.61 -2.55 17.57
CA ARG A 67 3.22 -2.27 17.20
C ARG A 67 2.68 -1.09 18.01
N PHE A 68 2.72 0.09 17.41
CA PHE A 68 2.04 1.27 17.90
C PHE A 68 0.58 1.13 17.52
N VAL A 69 -0.30 1.10 18.53
CA VAL A 69 -1.73 1.31 18.30
C VAL A 69 -1.88 2.77 17.88
N ARG A 70 -1.93 3.03 16.57
CA ARG A 70 -2.46 4.30 16.08
C ARG A 70 -3.97 4.22 16.19
N ASP A 71 -4.57 5.22 16.84
CA ASP A 71 -6.01 5.42 16.78
C ASP A 71 -6.37 5.77 15.33
N PHE A 72 -7.12 4.90 14.68
CA PHE A 72 -7.66 5.14 13.34
C PHE A 72 -9.06 5.73 13.46
N ASP A 73 -9.30 6.90 12.86
CA ASP A 73 -10.65 7.42 12.61
C ASP A 73 -11.17 6.78 11.31
N VAL A 74 -11.76 5.58 11.45
CA VAL A 74 -12.32 4.83 10.32
C VAL A 74 -13.81 5.10 10.21
N ARG A 75 -14.25 5.53 9.03
CA ARG A 75 -15.66 5.77 8.72
C ARG A 75 -16.06 5.03 7.45
N LEU A 76 -17.28 4.47 7.48
CA LEU A 76 -17.92 3.91 6.30
C LEU A 76 -19.00 4.88 5.85
N GLU A 77 -18.92 5.33 4.61
CA GLU A 77 -19.86 6.29 4.06
C GLU A 77 -20.54 5.72 2.80
N CYS A 78 -21.84 5.99 2.68
CA CYS A 78 -22.64 5.58 1.53
C CYS A 78 -23.33 6.82 0.95
N PRO A 79 -23.25 7.06 -0.38
CA PRO A 79 -23.81 8.26 -1.00
C PRO A 79 -25.36 8.31 -0.99
N THR A 80 -26.02 7.19 -0.69
CA THR A 80 -27.48 7.09 -0.58
C THR A 80 -27.88 5.94 0.35
N ASP A 81 -29.06 6.02 0.96
CA ASP A 81 -29.60 4.97 1.81
C ASP A 81 -30.06 3.74 1.01
N ASP A 82 -30.39 3.90 -0.28
CA ASP A 82 -30.88 2.82 -1.17
C ASP A 82 -30.10 2.76 -2.49
N LEU A 83 -29.01 2.00 -2.49
CA LEU A 83 -28.19 1.78 -3.70
C LEU A 83 -28.91 1.00 -4.81
N ILE A 84 -30.03 0.33 -4.52
CA ILE A 84 -30.72 -0.53 -5.48
C ILE A 84 -31.72 0.30 -6.29
N ARG A 85 -32.47 1.17 -5.61
CA ARG A 85 -33.54 1.96 -6.25
C ARG A 85 -33.11 3.35 -6.66
N THR A 86 -32.06 3.92 -6.07
CA THR A 86 -31.53 5.21 -6.52
C THR A 86 -30.92 5.08 -7.93
N PRO A 87 -31.25 5.98 -8.87
CA PRO A 87 -30.63 6.01 -10.19
C PRO A 87 -29.10 6.06 -10.10
N ARG A 88 -28.40 5.26 -10.93
CA ARG A 88 -26.93 5.17 -10.88
C ARG A 88 -26.22 6.52 -11.04
N SER A 89 -26.76 7.41 -11.88
CA SER A 89 -26.22 8.75 -12.09
C SER A 89 -26.27 9.60 -10.82
N GLU A 90 -27.34 9.46 -10.03
CA GLU A 90 -27.50 10.19 -8.76
C GLU A 90 -26.56 9.62 -7.69
N VAL A 91 -26.42 8.29 -7.61
CA VAL A 91 -25.41 7.65 -6.74
C VAL A 91 -24.00 8.14 -7.08
N GLN A 92 -23.68 8.22 -8.37
CA GLN A 92 -22.37 8.65 -8.84
C GLN A 92 -22.10 10.11 -8.54
N SER A 93 -23.05 11.01 -8.84
CA SER A 93 -22.94 12.44 -8.51
C SER A 93 -22.70 12.64 -7.02
N ARG A 94 -23.55 12.05 -6.15
CA ARG A 94 -23.38 12.16 -4.69
C ARG A 94 -22.06 11.57 -4.19
N PHE A 95 -21.56 10.53 -4.85
CA PHE A 95 -20.25 9.96 -4.52
C PHE A 95 -19.11 10.95 -4.82
N TYR A 96 -19.15 11.61 -5.99
CA TYR A 96 -18.12 12.57 -6.37
C TYR A 96 -18.22 13.88 -5.57
N ASP A 97 -19.43 14.36 -5.28
CA ASP A 97 -19.65 15.48 -4.35
C ASP A 97 -18.99 15.18 -2.99
N ARG A 98 -19.26 13.98 -2.44
CA ARG A 98 -18.71 13.60 -1.15
C ARG A 98 -17.20 13.42 -1.17
N LEU A 99 -16.66 12.87 -2.26
CA LEU A 99 -15.22 12.72 -2.43
C LEU A 99 -14.54 14.10 -2.54
N HIS A 100 -15.15 15.03 -3.27
CA HIS A 100 -14.67 16.42 -3.39
C HIS A 100 -14.66 17.11 -2.03
N ASP A 101 -15.74 17.02 -1.25
CA ASP A 101 -15.80 17.57 0.11
C ASP A 101 -14.66 17.04 1.00
N LEU A 102 -14.37 15.73 0.91
CA LEU A 102 -13.27 15.11 1.65
C LEU A 102 -11.91 15.63 1.16
N VAL A 103 -11.72 15.80 -0.14
CA VAL A 103 -10.48 16.36 -0.69
C VAL A 103 -10.30 17.81 -0.24
N ALA A 104 -11.33 18.65 -0.35
CA ALA A 104 -11.28 20.06 -0.01
C ALA A 104 -11.09 20.33 1.50
N SER A 105 -11.56 19.41 2.36
CA SER A 105 -11.44 19.53 3.82
C SER A 105 -10.11 19.03 4.40
N HIS A 106 -9.23 18.47 3.58
CA HIS A 106 -7.94 17.92 4.02
C HIS A 106 -6.77 18.51 3.22
N THR A 107 -5.61 18.67 3.87
CA THR A 107 -4.40 19.18 3.20
C THR A 107 -3.86 18.22 2.15
N ASN A 108 -3.88 16.92 2.45
CA ASN A 108 -3.41 15.87 1.55
C ASN A 108 -4.41 14.70 1.59
N THR A 109 -4.86 14.26 0.42
CA THR A 109 -5.83 13.17 0.29
C THR A 109 -5.30 12.09 -0.64
N LEU A 110 -5.29 10.84 -0.18
CA LEU A 110 -4.96 9.67 -0.99
C LEU A 110 -6.22 8.86 -1.29
N VAL A 111 -6.59 8.78 -2.57
CA VAL A 111 -7.73 8.01 -3.04
C VAL A 111 -7.25 6.69 -3.65
N PHE A 112 -7.49 5.58 -2.94
CA PHE A 112 -7.16 4.25 -3.42
C PHE A 112 -8.26 3.69 -4.31
N THR A 113 -7.87 3.07 -5.42
CA THR A 113 -8.80 2.36 -6.32
C THR A 113 -8.25 0.97 -6.64
N ASN A 114 -9.14 0.03 -6.97
CA ASN A 114 -8.77 -1.36 -7.20
C ASN A 114 -8.06 -1.60 -8.55
N THR A 115 -8.21 -0.68 -9.51
CA THR A 115 -7.67 -0.84 -10.86
C THR A 115 -7.01 0.43 -11.35
N ARG A 116 -6.02 0.28 -12.25
CA ARG A 116 -5.32 1.42 -12.87
C ARG A 116 -6.29 2.34 -13.62
N SER A 117 -7.19 1.74 -14.39
CA SER A 117 -8.26 2.46 -15.09
C SER A 117 -9.25 3.12 -14.14
N GLY A 118 -9.45 2.56 -12.95
CA GLY A 118 -10.24 3.15 -11.88
C GLY A 118 -9.62 4.44 -11.36
N ALA A 119 -8.31 4.44 -11.10
CA ALA A 119 -7.58 5.62 -10.64
C ALA A 119 -7.70 6.77 -11.65
N GLU A 120 -7.40 6.50 -12.92
CA GLU A 120 -7.47 7.48 -14.02
C GLU A 120 -8.91 8.02 -14.17
N ARG A 121 -9.92 7.15 -14.11
CA ARG A 121 -11.33 7.55 -14.24
C ARG A 121 -11.79 8.42 -13.06
N VAL A 122 -11.40 8.08 -11.82
CA VAL A 122 -11.75 8.89 -10.65
C VAL A 122 -11.12 10.26 -10.74
N LEU A 123 -9.84 10.34 -11.11
CA LEU A 123 -9.15 11.62 -11.29
C LEU A 123 -9.78 12.46 -12.41
N HIS A 124 -10.07 11.84 -13.55
CA HIS A 124 -10.70 12.52 -14.68
C HIS A 124 -12.05 13.13 -14.29
N ASN A 125 -12.94 12.35 -13.68
CA ASN A 125 -14.25 12.84 -13.27
C ASN A 125 -14.14 13.97 -12.23
N LEU A 126 -13.22 13.87 -11.27
CA LEU A 126 -12.99 14.96 -10.30
C LEU A 126 -12.56 16.26 -10.99
N ARG A 127 -11.70 16.20 -12.01
CA ARG A 127 -11.25 17.39 -12.75
C ARG A 127 -12.31 17.96 -13.70
N GLU A 128 -13.14 17.10 -14.27
CA GLU A 128 -14.22 17.53 -15.17
C GLU A 128 -15.40 18.14 -14.39
N GLU A 129 -15.69 17.64 -13.18
CA GLU A 129 -16.82 18.06 -12.37
C GLU A 129 -16.50 19.26 -11.46
N PHE A 130 -15.23 19.46 -11.08
CA PHE A 130 -14.82 20.48 -10.11
C PHE A 130 -13.63 21.32 -10.60
N ASP A 131 -13.86 22.63 -10.83
CA ASP A 131 -12.88 23.57 -11.40
C ASP A 131 -11.63 23.79 -10.53
N ASP A 132 -11.71 23.51 -9.22
CA ASP A 132 -10.60 23.68 -8.27
C ASP A 132 -9.64 22.48 -8.24
N ILE A 133 -9.94 21.40 -8.95
CA ILE A 133 -9.07 20.23 -9.09
C ILE A 133 -8.45 20.22 -10.50
N ASP A 134 -7.13 20.38 -10.57
CA ASP A 134 -6.40 20.44 -11.85
C ASP A 134 -5.05 19.70 -11.79
N GLU A 135 -4.22 19.84 -12.82
CA GLU A 135 -2.90 19.19 -12.87
C GLU A 135 -1.88 19.71 -11.86
N SER A 136 -2.12 20.88 -11.28
CA SER A 136 -1.23 21.49 -10.30
C SER A 136 -1.36 20.83 -8.93
N ASN A 137 -2.56 20.37 -8.57
CA ASN A 137 -2.88 19.86 -7.23
C ASN A 137 -3.34 18.39 -7.18
N SER A 138 -3.42 17.70 -8.32
CA SER A 138 -3.88 16.31 -8.38
C SER A 138 -3.08 15.45 -9.35
N GLY A 139 -3.09 14.12 -9.17
CA GLY A 139 -2.47 13.19 -10.11
C GLY A 139 -2.67 11.72 -9.73
N CYS A 140 -2.53 10.83 -10.72
CA CYS A 140 -2.59 9.39 -10.51
C CYS A 140 -1.20 8.79 -10.22
N HIS A 141 -1.19 7.70 -9.45
CA HIS A 141 -0.01 6.86 -9.22
C HIS A 141 -0.37 5.40 -9.43
N HIS A 142 0.28 4.75 -10.40
CA HIS A 142 0.18 3.30 -10.60
C HIS A 142 1.35 2.77 -11.43
N GLY A 143 1.59 1.45 -11.37
CA GLY A 143 2.75 0.79 -11.99
C GLY A 143 2.86 0.91 -13.52
N SER A 144 1.82 1.33 -14.23
CA SER A 144 1.88 1.61 -15.67
C SER A 144 2.47 2.98 -16.04
N LEU A 145 2.67 3.88 -15.07
CA LEU A 145 3.27 5.19 -15.33
C LEU A 145 4.80 5.08 -15.42
N SER A 146 5.39 6.01 -16.17
CA SER A 146 6.84 6.17 -16.24
C SER A 146 7.42 6.40 -14.84
N LYS A 147 8.69 6.03 -14.67
CA LYS A 147 9.39 6.22 -13.39
C LYS A 147 9.43 7.70 -13.02
N GLU A 148 9.68 8.56 -14.00
CA GLU A 148 9.77 10.01 -13.85
C GLU A 148 8.45 10.58 -13.35
N ARG A 149 7.32 10.17 -13.93
CA ARG A 149 6.00 10.65 -13.52
C ARG A 149 5.64 10.18 -12.11
N ARG A 150 5.95 8.93 -11.74
CA ARG A 150 5.72 8.43 -10.37
C ARG A 150 6.54 9.22 -9.34
N GLN A 151 7.81 9.50 -9.64
CA GLN A 151 8.67 10.30 -8.77
C GLN A 151 8.19 11.74 -8.62
N GLU A 152 7.68 12.35 -9.69
CA GLU A 152 7.09 13.69 -9.65
C GLU A 152 5.89 13.71 -8.68
N ILE A 153 4.95 12.78 -8.82
CA ILE A 153 3.77 12.68 -7.96
C ILE A 153 4.16 12.41 -6.49
N GLU A 154 5.09 11.49 -6.26
CA GLU A 154 5.60 11.20 -4.91
C GLU A 154 6.29 12.42 -4.28
N SER A 155 7.00 13.22 -5.07
CA SER A 155 7.69 14.42 -4.59
C SER A 155 6.69 15.53 -4.24
N LYS A 156 5.66 15.74 -5.07
CA LYS A 156 4.57 16.68 -4.78
C LYS A 156 3.85 16.31 -3.49
N LEU A 157 3.43 15.04 -3.35
CA LEU A 157 2.78 14.55 -2.13
C LEU A 157 3.64 14.75 -0.86
N LYS A 158 4.97 14.60 -0.96
CA LYS A 158 5.88 14.83 0.17
C LYS A 158 6.06 16.31 0.52
N ALA A 159 5.88 17.21 -0.44
CA ALA A 159 5.98 18.65 -0.21
C ALA A 159 4.71 19.24 0.43
N GLY A 160 3.60 18.48 0.42
CA GLY A 160 2.26 18.92 0.80
C GLY A 160 1.63 19.79 -0.29
#